data_AF-M0N2Z4-F1
#
_entry.id   AF-M0N2Z4-F1
#
_cell.length_a   1.000
_cell.length_b   1.000
_cell.length_c   1.000
_cell.angle_alpha   90.00
_cell.angle_beta   90.00
_cell.angle_gamma   90.00
#
_symmetry.space_group_name_H-M   'P 1'
#
loop_
_entity.id
_entity.type
_entity.pdbx_description
1 polymer ?
#
loop_
_entity_poly.entity_id
_entity_poly.type
_entity_poly.pdbx_seq_one_letter_code
_entity_poly.pdbx_strand_id
1 'polypeptide(L)' 'MERETFVEAAVSIAAVVLFLVAIVAVGLLYPNLSGVGPLALIGSIVFFVVVMSAAGYWLAGQ' A
#
# COMPACT_ATOMS: atom_id res chain seq x y z
N MET A 1 4.56 0.06 -26.04
CA MET A 1 4.57 -0.43 -24.65
C MET A 1 4.37 -1.92 -24.72
N GLU A 2 5.33 -2.69 -24.24
CA GLU A 2 5.16 -4.13 -24.07
C GLU A 2 4.10 -4.36 -22.96
N ARG A 3 3.29 -5.41 -23.06
CA ARG A 3 2.22 -5.67 -22.07
C ARG A 3 2.79 -5.75 -20.65
N GLU A 4 4.02 -6.23 -20.53
CA GLU A 4 4.80 -6.34 -19.31
C GLU A 4 5.04 -4.98 -18.65
N THR A 5 5.61 -4.01 -19.37
CA THR A 5 5.82 -2.63 -18.88
C THR A 5 4.53 -1.95 -18.44
N PHE A 6 3.41 -2.24 -19.13
CA PHE A 6 2.11 -1.71 -18.77
C PHE A 6 1.58 -2.33 -17.46
N VAL A 7 1.75 -3.63 -17.27
CA VAL A 7 1.33 -4.34 -16.04
C VAL A 7 2.13 -3.86 -14.84
N GLU A 8 3.45 -3.73 -14.96
CA GLU A 8 4.30 -3.22 -13.87
C GLU A 8 3.88 -1.81 -13.44
N ALA A 9 3.67 -0.92 -14.42
CA ALA A 9 3.21 0.44 -14.14
C ALA A 9 1.84 0.45 -13.46
N ALA A 10 0.90 -0.37 -13.94
CA ALA A 10 -0.44 -0.49 -13.36
C ALA A 10 -0.40 -1.02 -11.93
N VAL A 11 0.43 -2.02 -11.63
CA VAL A 11 0.59 -2.59 -10.29
C VAL A 11 1.17 -1.55 -9.34
N SER A 12 2.20 -0.81 -9.76
CA SER A 12 2.80 0.25 -8.96
C SER A 12 1.79 1.36 -8.64
N ILE A 13 1.05 1.84 -9.64
CA ILE A 13 0.00 2.85 -9.45
C ILE A 13 -1.08 2.34 -8.49
N ALA A 14 -1.56 1.10 -8.68
CA ALA A 14 -2.57 0.51 -7.82
C ALA A 14 -2.11 0.40 -6.36
N ALA A 15 -0.85 0.02 -6.13
CA ALA A 15 -0.29 -0.08 -4.79
C ALA A 15 -0.19 1.29 -4.09
N VAL A 16 0.24 2.33 -4.81
CA VAL A 16 0.28 3.70 -4.28
C VAL A 16 -1.13 4.18 -3.90
N VAL A 17 -2.11 3.97 -4.78
CA VAL A 17 -3.50 4.35 -4.51
C VAL A 17 -4.05 3.61 -3.28
N LEU A 18 -3.80 2.30 -3.18
CA LEU A 18 -4.21 1.49 -2.03
C LEU A 18 -3.61 2.02 -0.72
N PHE A 19 -2.33 2.41 -0.73
CA PHE A 19 -1.68 2.99 0.44
C PHE A 19 -2.29 4.33 0.87
N LEU A 20 -2.55 5.21 -0.09
CA LEU A 20 -3.20 6.49 0.19
C LEU A 20 -4.58 6.29 0.80
N VAL A 21 -5.37 5.36 0.26
CA VAL A 21 -6.69 5.00 0.80
C VAL A 21 -6.55 4.49 2.24
N ALA A 22 -5.56 3.64 2.53
CA ALA A 22 -5.32 3.14 3.87
C ALA A 22 -4.97 4.26 4.87
N ILE A 23 -4.07 5.20 4.51
CA ILE A 23 -3.73 6.33 5.38
C ILE A 23 -4.94 7.24 5.62
N VAL A 24 -5.69 7.57 4.56
CA VAL A 24 -6.89 8.39 4.67
C VAL A 24 -7.92 7.71 5.59
N ALA A 25 -8.14 6.41 5.42
CA ALA A 25 -9.03 5.64 6.29
C ALA A 25 -8.57 5.68 7.75
N VAL A 26 -7.27 5.52 8.02
CA VAL A 26 -6.72 5.65 9.38
C VAL A 26 -6.96 7.06 9.94
N GLY A 27 -6.73 8.12 9.15
CA GLY A 27 -6.98 9.49 9.57
C GLY A 27 -8.45 9.78 9.88
N LEU A 28 -9.38 9.20 9.13
CA LEU A 28 -10.82 9.33 9.36
C LEU A 28 -11.29 8.54 10.58
N LEU A 29 -10.76 7.34 10.81
CA LEU A 29 -11.15 6.46 11.92
C LEU A 29 -10.46 6.85 13.25
N TYR A 30 -9.26 7.41 13.18
CA TYR A 30 -8.45 7.82 14.32
C TYR A 30 -8.07 9.30 14.23
N PRO A 31 -9.04 10.22 14.40
CA PRO A 31 -8.83 11.67 14.22
C PRO A 31 -7.81 12.26 15.20
N ASN A 32 -7.61 11.62 16.34
CA ASN A 32 -6.53 11.91 17.26
C ASN A 32 -5.54 10.75 17.23
N LEU A 33 -4.28 11.01 16.88
CA LEU A 33 -3.18 10.04 16.92
C LEU A 33 -2.72 9.76 18.36
N SER A 34 -3.69 9.42 19.22
CA SER A 34 -3.47 9.02 20.61
C SER A 34 -4.05 7.62 20.82
N GLY A 35 -3.54 6.89 21.81
CA GLY A 35 -3.95 5.51 22.06
C GLY A 35 -3.59 4.59 20.89
N VAL A 36 -4.61 4.05 20.22
CA VAL A 36 -4.43 3.03 19.17
C VAL A 36 -4.13 3.64 17.78
N GLY A 37 -4.41 4.93 17.57
CA GLY A 37 -4.21 5.61 16.28
C GLY A 37 -2.79 5.49 15.71
N PRO A 38 -1.71 5.74 16.50
CA PRO A 38 -0.34 5.57 16.04
C PRO A 38 -0.02 4.12 15.61
N LEU A 39 -0.55 3.12 16.32
CA LEU A 39 -0.37 1.72 15.96
C LEU A 39 -1.11 1.37 14.67
N ALA A 40 -2.30 1.92 14.44
CA ALA A 40 -3.02 1.75 13.18
C ALA A 40 -2.25 2.35 12.00
N LEU A 41 -1.64 3.53 12.17
CA LEU A 41 -0.79 4.15 11.17
C LEU A 41 0.45 3.30 10.85
N ILE A 42 1.18 2.85 11.88
CA ILE A 42 2.33 1.95 11.72
C ILE A 42 1.88 0.65 11.02
N GLY A 43 0.74 0.08 11.43
CA GLY A 43 0.16 -1.10 10.80
C GLY A 43 -0.13 -0.90 9.31
N SER A 44 -0.68 0.25 8.90
CA SER A 44 -0.91 0.57 7.49
C SER A 44 0.39 0.67 6.68
N ILE A 45 1.48 1.18 7.28
CA ILE A 45 2.81 1.22 6.65
C ILE A 45 3.35 -0.21 6.47
N VAL A 46 3.31 -1.02 7.54
CA VAL A 46 3.78 -2.41 7.48
C VAL A 46 2.98 -3.21 6.45
N PHE A 47 1.66 -3.05 6.44
CA PHE A 47 0.78 -3.65 5.44
C PHE A 47 1.19 -3.24 4.01
N PHE A 48 1.44 -1.95 3.77
CA PHE A 48 1.90 -1.48 2.46
C PHE A 48 3.22 -2.10 2.03
N VAL A 49 4.20 -2.18 2.94
CA VAL A 49 5.48 -2.82 2.63
C VAL A 49 5.27 -4.28 2.26
N VAL A 50 4.45 -5.03 3.00
CA VAL A 50 4.15 -6.43 2.70
C VAL A 50 3.48 -6.58 1.34
N VAL A 51 2.51 -5.74 1.02
CA VAL A 51 1.84 -5.74 -0.29
C VAL A 51 2.83 -5.47 -1.42
N MET A 52 3.72 -4.48 -1.25
CA MET A 52 4.75 -4.17 -2.25
C MET A 52 5.78 -5.30 -2.40
N SER A 53 6.21 -5.91 -1.29
CA SER A 53 7.11 -7.06 -1.33
C SER A 53 6.47 -8.26 -2.04
N ALA A 54 5.20 -8.54 -1.77
CA ALA A 54 4.45 -9.60 -2.44
C ALA A 54 4.25 -9.30 -3.93
N ALA A 55 3.91 -8.06 -4.29
CA ALA A 55 3.77 -7.63 -5.67
C ALA A 55 5.09 -7.74 -6.44
N GLY A 56 6.20 -7.29 -5.84
CA GLY A 56 7.53 -7.43 -6.43
C GLY A 56 7.95 -8.90 -6.62
N TYR A 57 7.66 -9.75 -5.64
CA TYR A 57 7.93 -11.20 -5.76
C TYR A 57 7.10 -11.85 -6.88
N TRP A 58 5.84 -11.46 -7.02
CA TRP A 58 4.94 -11.98 -8.05
C TRP A 58 5.33 -11.52 -9.46
N LEU A 59 5.78 -10.27 -9.61
CA LEU A 59 6.29 -9.74 -10.87
C LEU A 59 7.62 -10.41 -11.26
N ALA A 60 8.51 -10.66 -10.30
CA ALA A 60 9.79 -11.34 -10.56
C ALA A 60 9.64 -12.82 -10.96
N GLY A 61 8.49 -13.43 -10.71
CA GLY A 61 8.19 -14.81 -11.09
C GLY A 61 7.42 -14.96 -12.41
N GLN A 62 7.07 -13.85 -13.07
CA GLN A 62 6.51 -13.81 -14.43
C GLN A 62 7.62 -13.57 -15.45
#